data_AF-A0A3A0FBW5-F1
#
_entry.id   AF-A0A3A0FBW5-F1
#
_cell.length_a   1.000
_cell.length_b   1.000
_cell.length_c   1.000
_cell.angle_alpha   90.00
_cell.angle_beta   90.00
_cell.angle_gamma   90.00
#
_symmetry.space_group_name_H-M   'P 1'
#
loop_
_entity.id
_entity.type
_entity.pdbx_description
1 polymer ?
#
loop_
_entity_poly.entity_id
_entity_poly.type
_entity_poly.pdbx_seq_one_letter_code
_entity_poly.pdbx_strand_id
1 'polypeptide(L)'
;MRLDHGRKWASDEALRAGMSRIGLAVNRNLAAVHSGRMSPAQYDELGREIDAQVASIVQHCKLEPAADEVLHAILATMMGGNETLQGRNPGAKRSAGVVQVVEALGQYGDHFEHPGFVAPKAEH
;
A
#
# COMPACT_ATOMS: atom_id res chain seq x y z
N MET A 1 -8.70 -8.08 -10.29
CA MET A 1 -8.61 -8.76 -8.98
C MET A 1 -9.88 -9.56 -8.74
N ARG A 2 -9.82 -10.63 -7.93
CA ARG A 2 -10.96 -11.54 -7.68
C ARG A 2 -11.15 -11.81 -6.19
N LEU A 3 -12.37 -12.16 -5.80
CA LEU A 3 -12.74 -12.60 -4.44
C LEU A 3 -12.74 -14.14 -4.33
N ASP A 4 -12.63 -14.67 -3.10
CA ASP A 4 -12.84 -16.09 -2.78
C ASP A 4 -14.32 -16.43 -2.86
N HIS A 5 -14.80 -16.86 -4.03
CA HIS A 5 -16.21 -17.20 -4.25
C HIS A 5 -17.19 -16.09 -3.76
N GLY A 6 -16.81 -14.82 -3.96
CA GLY A 6 -17.58 -13.66 -3.52
C GLY A 6 -17.29 -13.16 -2.11
N ARG A 7 -16.33 -13.78 -1.39
CA ARG A 7 -15.85 -13.35 -0.07
C ARG A 7 -14.41 -12.85 -0.14
N LYS A 8 -13.99 -12.10 0.88
CA LYS A 8 -12.59 -11.69 1.00
C LYS A 8 -11.71 -12.92 1.27
N TRP A 9 -10.48 -12.88 0.77
CA TRP A 9 -9.46 -13.90 1.03
C TRP A 9 -9.01 -13.83 2.49
N ALA A 10 -8.74 -14.99 3.08
CA ALA A 10 -8.08 -15.04 4.38
C ALA A 10 -6.70 -14.38 4.27
N SER A 11 -6.32 -13.59 5.28
CA SER A 11 -4.97 -13.06 5.40
C SER A 11 -4.21 -13.77 6.51
N ASP A 12 -2.89 -13.72 6.46
CA ASP A 12 -2.05 -14.11 7.57
C ASP A 12 -1.51 -12.89 8.34
N GLU A 13 -0.76 -13.17 9.41
CA GLU A 13 -0.24 -12.13 10.29
C GLU A 13 0.81 -11.24 9.60
N ALA A 14 1.66 -11.82 8.75
CA ALA A 14 2.69 -11.05 8.06
C ALA A 14 2.07 -10.02 7.11
N LEU A 15 1.05 -10.42 6.34
CA LEU A 15 0.32 -9.52 5.45
C LEU A 15 -0.41 -8.42 6.23
N ARG A 16 -1.14 -8.78 7.30
CA ARG A 16 -1.86 -7.79 8.12
C ARG A 16 -0.89 -6.79 8.76
N ALA A 17 0.20 -7.27 9.34
CA ALA A 17 1.19 -6.42 9.99
C ALA A 17 1.81 -5.43 8.99
N GLY A 18 2.22 -5.90 7.81
CA GLY A 18 2.80 -5.06 6.78
C GLY A 18 1.82 -4.00 6.25
N MET A 19 0.61 -4.40 5.88
CA MET A 19 -0.41 -3.48 5.37
C MET A 19 -0.86 -2.45 6.41
N SER A 20 -0.95 -2.83 7.69
CA SER A 20 -1.23 -1.89 8.78
C SER A 20 -0.11 -0.86 8.97
N ARG A 21 1.15 -1.29 8.90
CA ARG A 21 2.31 -0.39 9.03
C ARG A 21 2.39 0.59 7.86
N ILE A 22 2.17 0.11 6.63
CA ILE A 22 2.11 0.96 5.43
C ILE A 22 0.95 1.96 5.56
N GLY A 23 -0.24 1.49 5.92
CA GLY A 23 -1.41 2.36 6.11
C GLY A 23 -1.17 3.46 7.16
N LEU A 24 -0.54 3.11 8.28
CA LEU A 24 -0.16 4.09 9.31
C LEU A 24 0.86 5.10 8.78
N ALA A 25 1.90 4.65 8.05
CA ALA A 25 2.92 5.52 7.47
C ALA A 25 2.32 6.52 6.49
N VAL A 26 1.40 6.07 5.63
CA VAL A 26 0.66 6.93 4.70
C VAL A 26 -0.20 7.93 5.47
N ASN A 27 -1.00 7.49 6.44
CA ASN A 27 -1.88 8.35 7.23
C ASN A 27 -1.12 9.48 7.95
N ARG A 28 0.07 9.20 8.50
CA ARG A 28 0.92 10.23 9.13
C ARG A 28 1.32 11.36 8.17
N ASN A 29 1.39 11.07 6.87
CA ASN A 29 1.89 12.00 5.86
C ASN A 29 0.77 12.66 5.03
N LEU A 30 -0.46 12.14 5.02
CA LEU A 30 -1.54 12.63 4.16
C LEU A 30 -1.79 14.14 4.27
N ALA A 31 -1.81 14.70 5.48
CA ALA A 31 -2.02 16.15 5.67
C ALA A 31 -0.92 16.99 4.99
N ALA A 32 0.34 16.53 5.03
CA ALA A 32 1.45 17.21 4.37
C ALA A 32 1.39 17.05 2.84
N VAL A 33 0.96 15.88 2.35
CA VAL A 33 0.71 15.63 0.92
C VAL A 33 -0.39 16.55 0.39
N HIS A 34 -1.55 16.62 1.07
CA HIS A 34 -2.69 17.44 0.67
C HIS A 34 -2.36 18.93 0.67
N SER A 35 -1.61 19.40 1.66
CA SER A 35 -1.18 20.80 1.72
C SER A 35 0.03 21.14 0.83
N GLY A 36 0.56 20.16 0.07
CA GLY A 36 1.74 20.36 -0.77
C GLY A 36 3.03 20.67 0.02
N ARG A 37 3.06 20.35 1.32
CA ARG A 37 4.17 20.65 2.24
C ARG A 37 5.10 19.48 2.52
N MET A 38 4.82 18.31 1.96
CA MET A 38 5.71 17.16 2.09
C MET A 38 6.99 17.39 1.28
N SER A 39 8.14 17.39 1.97
CA SER A 39 9.45 17.61 1.35
C SER A 39 9.92 16.37 0.57
N PRO A 40 10.86 16.52 -0.38
CA PRO A 40 11.45 15.38 -1.10
C PRO A 40 12.03 14.29 -0.16
N ALA A 41 12.71 14.69 0.92
CA ALA A 41 13.28 13.76 1.88
C ALA A 41 12.20 12.94 2.62
N GLN A 42 11.06 13.55 2.94
CA GLN A 42 9.93 12.84 3.56
C GLN A 42 9.28 11.85 2.59
N TYR A 43 9.19 12.20 1.30
CA TYR A 43 8.75 11.24 0.27
C TYR A 43 9.70 10.04 0.19
N ASP A 44 11.02 10.29 0.18
CA ASP A 44 12.00 9.20 0.10
C ASP A 44 11.98 8.34 1.37
N GLU A 45 11.74 8.93 2.54
CA GLU A 45 11.57 8.21 3.81
C GLU A 45 10.32 7.31 3.81
N LEU A 46 9.16 7.86 3.42
CA LEU A 46 7.95 7.08 3.26
C LEU A 46 8.18 5.93 2.27
N GLY A 47 8.88 6.19 1.16
CA GLY A 47 9.12 5.16 0.17
C GLY A 47 10.01 4.01 0.64
N ARG A 48 11.04 4.30 1.45
CA ARG A 48 11.86 3.28 2.10
C ARG A 48 11.07 2.48 3.14
N GLU A 49 10.18 3.11 3.90
CA GLU A 49 9.31 2.42 4.85
C GLU A 49 8.39 1.43 4.11
N ILE A 50 7.79 1.85 2.99
CA ILE A 50 6.97 0.98 2.12
C ILE A 50 7.79 -0.18 1.57
N ASP A 51 8.96 0.08 0.98
CA ASP A 51 9.84 -0.96 0.43
C ASP A 51 10.19 -2.03 1.48
N ALA A 52 10.50 -1.59 2.71
CA ALA A 52 10.81 -2.50 3.82
C ALA A 52 9.61 -3.36 4.24
N GLN A 53 8.40 -2.78 4.29
CA GLN A 53 7.19 -3.56 4.61
C GLN A 53 6.82 -4.53 3.49
N VAL A 54 6.92 -4.13 2.22
CA VAL A 54 6.66 -5.02 1.08
C VAL A 54 7.64 -6.19 1.07
N ALA A 55 8.93 -5.93 1.29
CA ALA A 55 9.93 -6.99 1.42
C ALA A 55 9.60 -7.96 2.58
N SER A 56 9.16 -7.44 3.72
CA SER A 56 8.76 -8.26 4.87
C SER A 56 7.53 -9.12 4.57
N ILE A 57 6.52 -8.57 3.88
CA ILE A 57 5.34 -9.33 3.44
C ILE A 57 5.78 -10.48 2.52
N VAL A 58 6.53 -10.19 1.47
CA VAL A 58 6.98 -11.21 0.49
C VAL A 58 7.81 -12.32 1.16
N GLN A 59 8.62 -11.98 2.17
CA GLN A 59 9.47 -12.96 2.86
C GLN A 59 8.72 -13.86 3.86
N HIS A 60 7.63 -13.38 4.46
CA HIS A 60 7.02 -14.05 5.60
C HIS A 60 5.57 -14.49 5.38
N CYS A 61 4.92 -13.98 4.35
CA CYS A 61 3.54 -14.30 4.03
C CYS A 61 3.42 -15.72 3.45
N LYS A 62 2.35 -16.41 3.82
CA LYS A 62 2.06 -17.82 3.55
C LYS A 62 0.60 -17.99 3.13
N LEU A 63 0.21 -17.27 2.09
CA LEU A 63 -1.12 -17.43 1.48
C LEU A 63 -1.20 -18.70 0.65
N GLU A 64 -2.41 -19.21 0.45
CA GLU A 64 -2.64 -20.14 -0.65
C GLU A 64 -2.37 -19.46 -2.01
N PRO A 65 -1.99 -20.23 -3.05
CA PRO A 65 -1.61 -19.66 -4.35
C PRO A 65 -2.64 -18.74 -4.98
N ALA A 66 -3.94 -19.01 -4.75
CA ALA A 66 -5.02 -18.21 -5.30
C ALA A 66 -5.15 -16.82 -4.65
N ALA A 67 -4.94 -16.74 -3.34
CA ALA A 67 -4.88 -15.46 -2.62
C ALA A 67 -3.60 -14.70 -2.95
N ASP A 68 -2.47 -15.40 -3.07
CA ASP A 68 -1.18 -14.82 -3.42
C ASP A 68 -1.17 -14.15 -4.81
N GLU A 69 -1.88 -14.70 -5.79
CA GLU A 69 -2.08 -14.07 -7.10
C GLU A 69 -2.77 -12.69 -6.99
N VAL A 70 -3.76 -12.57 -6.10
CA VAL A 70 -4.45 -11.31 -5.83
C VAL A 70 -3.53 -10.34 -5.09
N LEU A 71 -2.78 -10.84 -4.09
CA LEU A 71 -1.79 -10.05 -3.37
C LEU A 71 -0.74 -9.46 -4.32
N HIS A 72 -0.22 -10.25 -5.26
CA HIS A 72 0.77 -9.78 -6.23
C HIS A 72 0.28 -8.59 -7.06
N ALA A 73 -0.98 -8.58 -7.49
CA ALA A 73 -1.55 -7.45 -8.22
C ALA A 73 -1.67 -6.17 -7.34
N ILE A 74 -1.98 -6.34 -6.05
CA ILE A 74 -2.02 -5.23 -5.09
C ILE A 74 -0.61 -4.69 -4.86
N LEU A 75 0.36 -5.57 -4.61
CA LEU A 75 1.75 -5.19 -4.40
C LEU A 75 2.35 -4.53 -5.64
N ALA A 76 1.99 -4.96 -6.85
CA ALA A 76 2.42 -4.28 -8.08
C ALA A 76 1.89 -2.84 -8.16
N THR A 77 0.61 -2.62 -7.84
CA THR A 77 0.02 -1.27 -7.77
C THR A 77 0.72 -0.41 -6.72
N MET A 78 0.95 -0.99 -5.53
CA MET A 78 1.65 -0.34 -4.43
C MET A 78 3.08 0.07 -4.82
N MET A 79 3.83 -0.84 -5.47
CA MET A 79 5.21 -0.59 -5.88
C MET A 79 5.29 0.46 -7.00
N GLY A 80 4.37 0.46 -7.96
CA GLY A 80 4.31 1.54 -8.98
C GLY A 80 4.00 2.91 -8.37
N GLY A 81 3.12 2.95 -7.37
CA GLY A 81 2.90 4.15 -6.56
C GLY A 81 4.14 4.57 -5.78
N ASN A 82 4.86 3.58 -5.22
CA ASN A 82 6.08 3.80 -4.46
C ASN A 82 7.24 4.35 -5.33
N GLU A 83 7.38 3.85 -6.54
CA GLU A 83 8.35 4.40 -7.51
C GLU A 83 8.03 5.85 -7.85
N THR A 84 6.74 6.15 -8.09
CA THR A 84 6.28 7.52 -8.36
C THR A 84 6.54 8.46 -7.18
N LEU A 85 6.20 8.06 -5.96
CA LEU A 85 6.39 8.92 -4.78
C LEU A 85 7.87 9.11 -4.44
N GLN A 86 8.73 8.14 -4.75
CA GLN A 86 10.20 8.28 -4.69
C GLN A 86 10.77 9.11 -5.86
N GLY A 87 9.93 9.62 -6.78
CA GLY A 87 10.34 10.45 -7.90
C GLY A 87 11.07 9.70 -9.01
N ARG A 88 10.87 8.39 -9.11
CA ARG A 88 11.47 7.54 -10.16
C ARG A 88 10.72 7.60 -11.49
N ASN A 89 9.57 8.28 -11.53
CA ASN A 89 8.74 8.49 -12.71
C ASN A 89 8.82 9.96 -13.17
N PRO A 90 9.66 10.29 -14.17
CA PRO A 90 9.81 11.65 -14.66
C PRO A 90 8.48 12.23 -15.14
N GLY A 91 8.18 13.47 -14.76
CA GLY A 91 6.95 14.17 -15.14
C GLY A 91 5.73 13.85 -14.28
N ALA A 92 5.77 12.82 -13.42
CA ALA A 92 4.73 12.55 -12.46
C ALA A 92 4.93 13.34 -11.15
N LYS A 93 3.84 13.81 -10.55
CA LYS A 93 3.88 14.40 -9.20
C LYS A 93 4.09 13.29 -8.17
N ARG A 94 5.03 13.44 -7.24
CA ARG A 94 5.25 12.48 -6.14
C ARG A 94 3.99 12.23 -5.30
N SER A 95 3.15 13.24 -5.12
CA SER A 95 1.85 13.10 -4.44
C SER A 95 0.89 12.14 -5.16
N ALA A 96 0.96 12.03 -6.49
CA ALA A 96 0.17 11.04 -7.24
C ALA A 96 0.60 9.61 -6.91
N GLY A 97 1.89 9.40 -6.62
CA GLY A 97 2.38 8.11 -6.13
C GLY A 97 1.80 7.74 -4.77
N VAL A 98 1.63 8.71 -3.86
CA VAL A 98 0.95 8.47 -2.57
C VAL A 98 -0.52 8.10 -2.79
N VAL A 99 -1.22 8.75 -3.72
CA VAL A 99 -2.60 8.39 -4.08
C VAL A 99 -2.68 6.95 -4.59
N GLN A 100 -1.73 6.52 -5.42
CA GLN A 100 -1.69 5.14 -5.92
C GLN A 100 -1.37 4.11 -4.81
N VAL A 101 -0.55 4.45 -3.82
CA VAL A 101 -0.35 3.61 -2.63
C VAL A 101 -1.63 3.52 -1.79
N VAL A 102 -2.37 4.62 -1.64
CA VAL A 102 -3.69 4.63 -1.00
C VAL A 102 -4.68 3.73 -1.75
N GLU A 103 -4.68 3.78 -3.08
CA GLU A 103 -5.51 2.89 -3.92
C GLU A 103 -5.18 1.41 -3.67
N ALA A 104 -3.89 1.05 -3.63
CA ALA A 104 -3.47 -0.32 -3.33
C ALA A 104 -3.92 -0.78 -1.93
N LEU A 105 -3.86 0.10 -0.92
CA LEU A 105 -4.37 -0.19 0.42
C LEU A 105 -5.90 -0.36 0.44
N GLY A 106 -6.62 0.40 -0.39
CA GLY A 106 -8.06 0.23 -0.61
C GLY A 106 -8.37 -1.13 -1.24
N GLN A 107 -7.66 -1.49 -2.31
CA GLN A 107 -7.76 -2.80 -2.97
C GLN A 107 -7.49 -3.93 -1.97
N TYR A 108 -6.47 -3.80 -1.11
CA TYR A 108 -6.24 -4.75 -0.02
C TYR A 108 -7.44 -4.87 0.92
N GLY A 109 -7.95 -3.74 1.42
CA GLY A 109 -9.12 -3.71 2.28
C GLY A 109 -10.36 -4.36 1.66
N ASP A 110 -10.54 -4.26 0.34
CA ASP A 110 -11.66 -4.85 -0.38
C ASP A 110 -11.52 -6.35 -0.64
N HIS A 111 -10.29 -6.87 -0.73
CA HIS A 111 -10.02 -8.24 -1.15
C HIS A 111 -9.56 -9.17 -0.03
N PHE A 112 -9.01 -8.66 1.07
CA PHE A 112 -8.48 -9.48 2.16
C PHE A 112 -9.20 -9.23 3.49
N GLU A 113 -9.41 -10.30 4.25
CA GLU A 113 -9.91 -10.21 5.61
C GLU A 113 -8.84 -9.59 6.51
N HIS A 114 -9.17 -8.47 7.13
CA HIS A 114 -8.31 -7.84 8.14
C HIS A 114 -9.20 -7.14 9.15
N PRO A 115 -9.51 -7.78 10.29
CA PRO A 115 -10.37 -7.21 11.31
C PRO A 115 -9.85 -5.85 11.78
N GLY A 116 -10.70 -4.82 11.72
CA GLY A 116 -10.36 -3.46 12.15
C GLY A 116 -9.49 -2.66 11.17
N PHE A 117 -9.17 -3.20 9.98
CA PHE A 117 -8.44 -2.44 8.98
C PHE A 117 -9.29 -1.30 8.41
N VAL A 118 -8.70 -0.10 8.39
CA VAL A 118 -9.26 1.08 7.76
C VAL A 118 -8.23 1.60 6.77
N ALA A 119 -8.53 1.48 5.48
CA ALA A 119 -7.67 2.04 4.45
C ALA A 119 -7.55 3.56 4.63
N PRO A 120 -6.35 4.14 4.50
CA PRO A 120 -6.18 5.57 4.32
C PRO A 120 -7.07 6.08 3.20
N LYS A 121 -7.53 7.32 3.31
CA LYS A 121 -8.32 7.98 2.26
C LYS A 121 -7.54 9.17 1.73
N ALA A 122 -7.29 9.18 0.43
CA ALA A 122 -6.91 10.39 -0.28
C ALA A 122 -8.19 11.19 -0.49
N GLU A 123 -8.57 12.01 0.50
CA GLU A 123 -9.71 12.92 0.31
C GLU A 123 -9.40 13.87 -0.85
N HIS A 124 -10.42 14.14 -1.66
CA HIS A 124 -10.34 14.91 -2.90
C HIS A 124 -10.56 16.40 -2.63
#